data_AF-A0A7V0TZI6-F1
#
_entry.id   AF-A0A7V0TZI6-F1
#
_cell.length_a   1.000
_cell.length_b   1.000
_cell.length_c   1.000
_cell.angle_alpha   90.00
_cell.angle_beta   90.00
_cell.angle_gamma   90.00
#
_symmetry.space_group_name_H-M   'P 1'
#
loop_
_entity.id
_entity.type
_entity.pdbx_description
1 polymer ?
#
loop_
_entity_poly.entity_id
_entity_poly.type
_entity_poly.pdbx_seq_one_letter_code
_entity_poly.pdbx_strand_id
1 'polypeptide(L)'
;MSETELDDLVRQAVFGQQAEKNQAHLQIRKLAHQAGIYPASIHNLYQARAEEAVSLDWTAPAINIRCMTHDLAHLIFRVADKLEAGPVIFEIARSEIDYTRQSPQEFSSAILSAAIRAGRPGPVFIQGDHFQLKTAHELETIKDLVREAIEAGFYNIDIDASTLVDYEKESIADQQELNYKMTAILTNYIRSIEQEGITVSVGGEIGHIGGRNSTAEELTAFMDNYQQLLDPGVVGLSKISIQTGTHHGGVVLADGSLAEVAVDFGVLKELSKIGRKYGLGGTVQHGASTLPAGYFRQFPASEAIEIHLATGFQNIILD
;
A
#
# COMPACT_ATOMS: atom_id res chain seq x y z
N MET A 1 -11.16 -29.04 6.15
CA MET A 1 -9.69 -29.07 6.17
C MET A 1 -9.27 -28.92 7.61
N SER A 2 -8.42 -29.82 8.11
CA SER A 2 -7.81 -29.69 9.43
C SER A 2 -6.75 -28.57 9.43
N GLU A 3 -6.36 -28.07 10.60
CA GLU A 3 -5.27 -27.09 10.70
C GLU A 3 -3.96 -27.63 10.11
N THR A 4 -3.66 -28.90 10.35
CA THR A 4 -2.46 -29.56 9.82
C THR A 4 -2.44 -29.60 8.28
N GLU A 5 -3.60 -29.85 7.65
CA GLU A 5 -3.70 -29.85 6.19
C GLU A 5 -3.48 -28.45 5.58
N LEU A 6 -3.92 -27.39 6.27
CA LEU A 6 -3.68 -26.01 5.83
C LEU A 6 -2.20 -25.65 5.98
N ASP A 7 -1.58 -26.04 7.09
CA ASP A 7 -0.17 -25.76 7.36
C ASP A 7 0.75 -26.44 6.33
N ASP A 8 0.45 -27.69 5.96
CA ASP A 8 1.17 -28.39 4.89
C ASP A 8 1.01 -27.68 3.53
N LEU A 9 -0.18 -27.17 3.24
CA LEU A 9 -0.46 -26.46 2.00
C LEU A 9 0.27 -25.11 1.93
N VAL A 10 0.32 -24.36 3.05
CA VAL A 10 1.10 -23.13 3.16
C VAL A 10 2.59 -23.43 3.02
N ARG A 11 3.09 -24.48 3.68
CA ARG A 11 4.47 -24.92 3.54
C ARG A 11 4.81 -25.27 2.09
N GLN A 12 3.90 -25.92 1.37
CA GLN A 12 4.06 -26.23 -0.05
C GLN A 12 4.06 -24.96 -0.93
N ALA A 13 3.19 -23.98 -0.63
CA ALA A 13 3.14 -22.69 -1.33
C ALA A 13 4.43 -21.87 -1.19
N VAL A 14 5.14 -22.00 -0.05
CA VAL A 14 6.35 -21.22 0.28
C VAL A 14 7.64 -21.98 -0.04
N PHE A 15 7.72 -23.27 0.28
CA PHE A 15 8.96 -24.05 0.23
C PHE A 15 8.93 -25.22 -0.78
N GLY A 16 7.80 -25.45 -1.45
CA GLY A 16 7.69 -26.47 -2.48
C GLY A 16 8.48 -26.14 -3.73
N GLN A 17 8.60 -27.12 -4.63
CA GLN A 17 9.09 -26.91 -5.98
C GLN A 17 8.08 -26.09 -6.80
N GLN A 18 8.49 -25.51 -7.94
CA GLN A 18 7.63 -24.60 -8.71
C GLN A 18 6.24 -25.18 -9.04
N ALA A 19 6.18 -26.45 -9.45
CA ALA A 19 4.89 -27.10 -9.75
C ALA A 19 4.01 -27.27 -8.50
N GLU A 20 4.63 -27.58 -7.36
CA GLU A 20 3.97 -27.71 -6.06
C GLU A 20 3.47 -26.35 -5.56
N LYS A 21 4.28 -25.30 -5.67
CA LYS A 21 3.90 -23.92 -5.35
C LYS A 21 2.65 -23.50 -6.13
N ASN A 22 2.69 -23.67 -7.46
CA ASN A 22 1.59 -23.29 -8.34
C ASN A 22 0.28 -24.01 -7.97
N GLN A 23 0.36 -25.32 -7.67
CA GLN A 23 -0.80 -26.08 -7.22
C GLN A 23 -1.32 -25.61 -5.85
N ALA A 24 -0.41 -25.35 -4.91
CA ALA A 24 -0.76 -24.87 -3.59
C ALA A 24 -1.41 -23.48 -3.63
N HIS A 25 -0.88 -22.55 -4.43
CA HIS A 25 -1.46 -21.21 -4.62
C HIS A 25 -2.89 -21.28 -5.16
N LEU A 26 -3.13 -22.09 -6.20
CA LEU A 26 -4.47 -22.29 -6.76
C LEU A 26 -5.43 -22.91 -5.74
N GLN A 27 -4.96 -23.91 -4.99
CA GLN A 27 -5.77 -24.59 -3.98
C GLN A 27 -6.11 -23.66 -2.82
N ILE A 28 -5.18 -22.85 -2.33
CA ILE A 28 -5.42 -21.86 -1.28
C ILE A 28 -6.47 -20.84 -1.74
N ARG A 29 -6.34 -20.30 -2.95
CA ARG A 29 -7.35 -19.35 -3.49
C ARG A 29 -8.74 -19.98 -3.59
N LYS A 30 -8.83 -21.22 -4.05
CA LYS A 30 -10.09 -21.94 -4.14
C LYS A 30 -10.72 -22.14 -2.76
N LEU A 31 -9.92 -22.54 -1.77
CA LEU A 31 -10.39 -22.73 -0.39
C LEU A 31 -10.81 -21.41 0.25
N ALA A 32 -10.06 -20.32 0.02
CA ALA A 32 -10.42 -18.99 0.47
C ALA A 32 -11.79 -18.58 -0.09
N HIS A 33 -11.97 -18.69 -1.42
CA HIS A 33 -13.25 -18.38 -2.06
C HIS A 33 -14.41 -19.23 -1.52
N GLN A 34 -14.19 -20.53 -1.30
CA GLN A 34 -15.19 -21.43 -0.68
C GLN A 34 -15.55 -21.02 0.76
N ALA A 35 -14.62 -20.42 1.48
CA ALA A 35 -14.83 -19.86 2.81
C ALA A 35 -15.40 -18.43 2.78
N GLY A 36 -15.73 -17.88 1.61
CA GLY A 36 -16.21 -16.49 1.47
C GLY A 36 -15.12 -15.43 1.63
N ILE A 37 -13.85 -15.81 1.47
CA ILE A 37 -12.67 -14.94 1.57
C ILE A 37 -12.18 -14.65 0.16
N TYR A 38 -11.98 -13.37 -0.16
CA TYR A 38 -11.55 -12.97 -1.50
C TYR A 38 -10.70 -11.71 -1.46
N PRO A 39 -9.63 -11.62 -2.29
CA PRO A 39 -8.92 -10.36 -2.47
C PRO A 39 -9.86 -9.28 -3.01
N ALA A 40 -9.74 -8.06 -2.50
CA ALA A 40 -10.59 -6.94 -2.87
C ALA A 40 -9.80 -5.64 -3.01
N SER A 41 -10.33 -4.72 -3.82
CA SER A 41 -9.83 -3.36 -3.88
C SER A 41 -10.52 -2.47 -2.85
N ILE A 42 -9.76 -1.58 -2.22
CA ILE A 42 -10.28 -0.54 -1.34
C ILE A 42 -10.82 0.70 -2.09
N HIS A 43 -10.66 0.72 -3.43
CA HIS A 43 -10.96 1.88 -4.29
C HIS A 43 -12.32 2.52 -3.98
N ASN A 44 -13.40 1.74 -3.93
CA ASN A 44 -14.75 2.25 -3.73
C ASN A 44 -14.94 2.91 -2.35
N LEU A 45 -14.27 2.40 -1.31
CA LEU A 45 -14.31 3.03 0.02
C LEU A 45 -13.61 4.39 -0.02
N TYR A 46 -12.49 4.49 -0.75
CA TYR A 46 -11.74 5.72 -0.87
C TYR A 46 -12.46 6.75 -1.74
N GLN A 47 -13.14 6.32 -2.81
CA GLN A 47 -14.04 7.17 -3.59
C GLN A 47 -15.22 7.69 -2.76
N ALA A 48 -15.90 6.81 -2.01
CA ALA A 48 -16.97 7.24 -1.11
C ALA A 48 -16.49 8.27 -0.08
N ARG A 49 -15.21 8.20 0.36
CA ARG A 49 -14.62 9.21 1.23
C ARG A 49 -14.32 10.52 0.48
N ALA A 50 -13.83 10.46 -0.76
CA ALA A 50 -13.61 11.63 -1.60
C ALA A 50 -14.92 12.41 -1.84
N GLU A 51 -16.03 11.68 -2.00
CA GLU A 51 -17.39 12.21 -2.16
C GLU A 51 -18.07 12.58 -0.83
N GLU A 52 -17.38 12.43 0.30
CA GLU A 52 -17.91 12.67 1.66
C GLU A 52 -19.18 11.83 1.98
N ALA A 53 -19.37 10.69 1.31
CA ALA A 53 -20.45 9.74 1.53
C ALA A 53 -20.22 8.82 2.76
N VAL A 54 -19.00 8.83 3.31
CA VAL A 54 -18.62 8.16 4.56
C VAL A 54 -17.89 9.13 5.47
N SER A 55 -17.80 8.80 6.78
CA SER A 55 -17.05 9.59 7.75
C SER A 55 -15.59 9.79 7.31
N LEU A 56 -15.00 10.93 7.66
CA LEU A 56 -13.56 11.20 7.51
C LEU A 56 -12.75 10.77 8.75
N ASP A 57 -13.43 10.40 9.84
CA ASP A 57 -12.83 10.11 11.16
C ASP A 57 -12.36 8.65 11.28
N TRP A 58 -11.57 8.20 10.31
CA TRP A 58 -10.90 6.91 10.36
C TRP A 58 -9.64 6.92 9.49
N THR A 59 -8.75 5.98 9.77
CA THR A 59 -7.53 5.74 8.99
C THR A 59 -7.30 4.24 8.91
N ALA A 60 -7.06 3.72 7.70
CA ALA A 60 -6.75 2.31 7.49
C ALA A 60 -5.27 2.04 7.81
N PRO A 61 -4.94 1.02 8.61
CA PRO A 61 -3.57 0.56 8.73
C PRO A 61 -3.21 -0.31 7.51
N ALA A 62 -2.13 0.04 6.82
CA ALA A 62 -1.42 -0.83 5.90
C ALA A 62 -0.18 -1.38 6.61
N ILE A 63 -0.03 -2.71 6.59
CA ILE A 63 0.97 -3.41 7.42
C ILE A 63 1.91 -4.18 6.50
N ASN A 64 3.16 -3.72 6.39
CA ASN A 64 4.23 -4.43 5.67
C ASN A 64 4.60 -5.70 6.43
N ILE A 65 4.42 -6.85 5.79
CA ILE A 65 4.81 -8.15 6.34
C ILE A 65 5.85 -8.81 5.46
N ARG A 66 7.04 -9.04 6.02
CA ARG A 66 8.24 -9.54 5.30
C ARG A 66 8.91 -10.72 5.97
N CYS A 67 8.34 -11.20 7.08
CA CYS A 67 8.72 -12.46 7.72
C CYS A 67 7.49 -13.02 8.46
N MET A 68 7.50 -14.33 8.73
CA MET A 68 6.40 -15.03 9.42
C MET A 68 5.01 -14.66 8.84
N THR A 69 4.92 -14.51 7.50
CA THR A 69 3.81 -13.81 6.85
C THR A 69 2.44 -14.40 7.20
N HIS A 70 2.34 -15.73 7.15
CA HIS A 70 1.13 -16.44 7.52
C HIS A 70 0.75 -16.22 9.00
N ASP A 71 1.71 -16.36 9.91
CA ASP A 71 1.45 -16.33 11.35
C ASP A 71 1.08 -14.93 11.84
N LEU A 72 1.78 -13.90 11.35
CA LEU A 72 1.45 -12.50 11.64
C LEU A 72 0.10 -12.12 11.05
N ALA A 73 -0.17 -12.49 9.79
CA ALA A 73 -1.46 -12.19 9.19
C ALA A 73 -2.61 -12.84 9.95
N HIS A 74 -2.42 -14.09 10.42
CA HIS A 74 -3.43 -14.78 11.23
C HIS A 74 -3.68 -14.04 12.55
N LEU A 75 -2.62 -13.59 13.22
CA LEU A 75 -2.75 -12.78 14.44
C LEU A 75 -3.45 -11.45 14.17
N ILE A 76 -3.08 -10.74 13.10
CA ILE A 76 -3.69 -9.48 12.70
C ILE A 76 -5.18 -9.66 12.42
N PHE A 77 -5.59 -10.71 11.70
CA PHE A 77 -7.01 -11.00 11.48
C PHE A 77 -7.78 -11.19 12.78
N ARG A 78 -7.22 -11.97 13.73
CA ARG A 78 -7.84 -12.21 15.04
C ARG A 78 -7.94 -10.94 15.89
N VAL A 79 -6.90 -10.11 15.87
CA VAL A 79 -6.88 -8.83 16.61
C VAL A 79 -7.86 -7.85 15.99
N ALA A 80 -7.89 -7.74 14.67
CA ALA A 80 -8.82 -6.87 13.96
C ALA A 80 -10.28 -7.27 14.23
N ASP A 81 -10.60 -8.57 14.27
CA ASP A 81 -11.93 -9.06 14.63
C ASP A 81 -12.30 -8.70 16.08
N LYS A 82 -11.39 -8.95 17.03
CA LYS A 82 -11.59 -8.59 18.45
C LYS A 82 -11.81 -7.08 18.66
N LEU A 83 -11.19 -6.25 17.83
CA LEU A 83 -11.31 -4.79 17.89
C LEU A 83 -12.48 -4.25 17.06
N GLU A 84 -13.22 -5.10 16.36
CA GLU A 84 -14.22 -4.71 15.36
C GLU A 84 -13.64 -3.69 14.36
N ALA A 85 -12.36 -3.87 14.02
CA ALA A 85 -11.65 -2.98 13.12
C ALA A 85 -12.21 -3.12 11.70
N GLY A 86 -12.31 -1.98 11.01
CA GLY A 86 -12.70 -1.91 9.60
C GLY A 86 -11.63 -2.47 8.66
N PRO A 87 -11.33 -1.80 7.53
CA PRO A 87 -10.34 -2.28 6.58
C PRO A 87 -8.94 -2.31 7.23
N VAL A 88 -8.25 -3.43 7.04
CA VAL A 88 -6.83 -3.62 7.33
C VAL A 88 -6.17 -4.08 6.04
N ILE A 89 -5.08 -3.43 5.66
CA ILE A 89 -4.37 -3.71 4.41
C ILE A 89 -3.09 -4.48 4.74
N PHE A 90 -2.86 -5.57 4.02
CA PHE A 90 -1.62 -6.33 4.08
C PHE A 90 -0.76 -5.95 2.89
N GLU A 91 0.45 -5.48 3.13
CA GLU A 91 1.29 -4.97 2.06
C GLU A 91 2.70 -5.57 2.08
N ILE A 92 3.35 -5.50 0.93
CA ILE A 92 4.77 -5.82 0.76
C ILE A 92 5.34 -4.90 -0.31
N ALA A 93 6.51 -4.30 -0.05
CA ALA A 93 7.09 -3.35 -0.98
C ALA A 93 7.94 -4.01 -2.07
N ARG A 94 8.17 -3.32 -3.20
CA ARG A 94 9.08 -3.81 -4.27
C ARG A 94 10.44 -4.27 -3.72
N SER A 95 11.01 -3.47 -2.82
CA SER A 95 12.30 -3.78 -2.19
C SER A 95 12.22 -5.04 -1.32
N GLU A 96 11.12 -5.20 -0.58
CA GLU A 96 10.87 -6.34 0.31
C GLU A 96 10.71 -7.63 -0.47
N ILE A 97 9.97 -7.61 -1.58
CA ILE A 97 9.86 -8.74 -2.51
C ILE A 97 11.26 -9.20 -2.96
N ASP A 98 12.15 -8.26 -3.30
CA ASP A 98 13.50 -8.58 -3.79
C ASP A 98 14.38 -9.23 -2.72
N TYR A 99 14.54 -8.60 -1.54
CA TYR A 99 15.46 -9.13 -0.52
C TYR A 99 14.90 -10.32 0.26
N THR A 100 13.58 -10.48 0.37
CA THR A 100 12.97 -11.66 1.00
C THR A 100 12.76 -12.81 0.03
N ARG A 101 12.78 -12.55 -1.28
CA ARG A 101 12.38 -13.49 -2.34
C ARG A 101 10.92 -13.96 -2.22
N GLN A 102 10.09 -13.18 -1.55
CA GLN A 102 8.67 -13.46 -1.40
C GLN A 102 7.89 -12.89 -2.59
N SER A 103 7.50 -13.75 -3.53
CA SER A 103 6.73 -13.31 -4.71
C SER A 103 5.31 -12.88 -4.33
N PRO A 104 4.64 -12.06 -5.16
CA PRO A 104 3.24 -11.71 -4.95
C PRO A 104 2.32 -12.92 -4.73
N GLN A 105 2.47 -14.02 -5.47
CA GLN A 105 1.65 -15.22 -5.29
C GLN A 105 1.90 -15.89 -3.94
N GLU A 106 3.15 -15.94 -3.47
CA GLU A 106 3.50 -16.46 -2.15
C GLU A 106 2.89 -15.60 -1.04
N PHE A 107 3.06 -14.28 -1.12
CA PHE A 107 2.50 -13.32 -0.16
C PHE A 107 0.97 -13.47 -0.07
N SER A 108 0.29 -13.38 -1.21
CA SER A 108 -1.17 -13.51 -1.28
C SER A 108 -1.67 -14.85 -0.74
N SER A 109 -0.97 -15.94 -1.05
CA SER A 109 -1.31 -17.27 -0.52
C SER A 109 -1.16 -17.34 1.00
N ALA A 110 -0.10 -16.73 1.56
CA ALA A 110 0.10 -16.66 3.01
C ALA A 110 -1.00 -15.84 3.70
N ILE A 111 -1.39 -14.69 3.15
CA ILE A 111 -2.47 -13.86 3.70
C ILE A 111 -3.83 -14.56 3.60
N LEU A 112 -4.17 -15.16 2.46
CA LEU A 112 -5.45 -15.84 2.27
C LEU A 112 -5.58 -17.09 3.14
N SER A 113 -4.52 -17.89 3.29
CA SER A 113 -4.50 -19.02 4.22
C SER A 113 -4.61 -18.58 5.67
N ALA A 114 -3.97 -17.47 6.05
CA ALA A 114 -4.12 -16.87 7.37
C ALA A 114 -5.57 -16.42 7.64
N ALA A 115 -6.26 -15.86 6.65
CA ALA A 115 -7.68 -15.50 6.75
C ALA A 115 -8.57 -16.74 6.94
N ILE A 116 -8.29 -17.84 6.20
CA ILE A 116 -8.97 -19.13 6.38
C ILE A 116 -8.78 -19.63 7.80
N ARG A 117 -7.55 -19.60 8.31
CA ARG A 117 -7.22 -20.03 9.67
C ARG A 117 -7.91 -19.19 10.73
N ALA A 118 -8.00 -17.88 10.52
CA ALA A 118 -8.71 -16.96 11.39
C ALA A 118 -10.24 -17.14 11.36
N GLY A 119 -10.78 -17.82 10.34
CA GLY A 119 -12.23 -17.97 10.16
C GLY A 119 -12.95 -16.66 9.83
N ARG A 120 -12.28 -15.70 9.19
CA ARG A 120 -12.81 -14.35 8.90
C ARG A 120 -13.24 -14.24 7.43
N PRO A 121 -14.52 -14.51 7.07
CA PRO A 121 -15.01 -14.30 5.71
C PRO A 121 -15.05 -12.81 5.36
N GLY A 122 -14.96 -12.50 4.07
CA GLY A 122 -15.06 -11.15 3.54
C GLY A 122 -13.86 -10.70 2.69
N PRO A 123 -13.81 -9.39 2.38
CA PRO A 123 -12.74 -8.83 1.55
C PRO A 123 -11.39 -8.84 2.28
N VAL A 124 -10.35 -9.19 1.54
CA VAL A 124 -8.95 -9.12 1.99
C VAL A 124 -8.23 -8.09 1.12
N PHE A 125 -7.73 -7.02 1.74
CA PHE A 125 -7.01 -5.97 1.02
C PHE A 125 -5.52 -6.31 0.99
N ILE A 126 -5.01 -6.64 -0.20
CA ILE A 126 -3.61 -6.95 -0.45
C ILE A 126 -3.03 -5.82 -1.30
N GLN A 127 -1.89 -5.28 -0.88
CA GLN A 127 -1.31 -4.08 -1.46
C GLN A 127 0.15 -4.28 -1.89
N GLY A 128 0.49 -3.73 -3.05
CA GLY A 128 1.86 -3.54 -3.48
C GLY A 128 2.32 -2.16 -3.02
N ASP A 129 3.18 -2.12 -2.01
CA ASP A 129 3.74 -0.89 -1.45
C ASP A 129 4.96 -0.44 -2.28
N HIS A 130 5.17 0.88 -2.42
CA HIS A 130 6.29 1.46 -3.17
C HIS A 130 6.72 0.64 -4.39
N PHE A 131 5.86 0.49 -5.41
CA PHE A 131 6.27 -0.04 -6.70
C PHE A 131 7.11 1.02 -7.43
N GLN A 132 8.32 1.20 -6.89
CA GLN A 132 9.14 2.38 -7.06
C GLN A 132 9.89 2.36 -8.39
N LEU A 133 10.07 3.52 -9.04
CA LEU A 133 10.95 3.70 -10.19
C LEU A 133 12.19 4.51 -9.80
N LYS A 134 13.36 3.88 -9.76
CA LYS A 134 14.64 4.58 -9.54
C LYS A 134 15.11 5.29 -10.80
N THR A 135 14.72 4.79 -11.97
CA THR A 135 14.94 5.42 -13.27
C THR A 135 13.75 5.16 -14.18
N ALA A 136 13.51 6.02 -15.17
CA ALA A 136 12.47 5.80 -16.17
C ALA A 136 12.68 4.52 -17.01
N HIS A 137 13.90 3.96 -17.04
CA HIS A 137 14.20 2.72 -17.74
C HIS A 137 13.62 1.46 -17.06
N GLU A 138 13.24 1.57 -15.78
CA GLU A 138 12.64 0.45 -15.04
C GLU A 138 11.14 0.27 -15.33
N LEU A 139 10.55 1.10 -16.20
CA LEU A 139 9.11 1.10 -16.46
C LEU A 139 8.55 -0.29 -16.80
N GLU A 140 9.19 -1.02 -17.72
CA GLU A 140 8.70 -2.36 -18.12
C GLU A 140 8.86 -3.38 -16.98
N THR A 141 9.91 -3.27 -16.15
CA THR A 141 10.06 -4.09 -14.95
C THR A 141 8.94 -3.84 -13.94
N ILE A 142 8.51 -2.58 -13.78
CA ILE A 142 7.38 -2.26 -12.90
C ILE A 142 6.06 -2.75 -13.50
N LYS A 143 5.85 -2.63 -14.81
CA LYS A 143 4.67 -3.22 -15.47
C LYS A 143 4.59 -4.73 -15.25
N ASP A 144 5.71 -5.44 -15.38
CA ASP A 144 5.76 -6.88 -15.12
C ASP A 144 5.40 -7.21 -13.67
N LEU A 145 5.94 -6.46 -12.71
CA LEU A 145 5.64 -6.63 -11.29
C LEU A 145 4.16 -6.32 -10.98
N VAL A 146 3.61 -5.24 -11.55
CA VAL A 146 2.18 -4.87 -11.44
C VAL A 146 1.30 -6.00 -11.97
N ARG A 147 1.63 -6.55 -13.14
CA ARG A 147 0.88 -7.68 -13.73
C ARG A 147 0.92 -8.90 -12.81
N GLU A 148 2.10 -9.28 -12.33
CA GLU A 148 2.27 -10.40 -11.40
C GLU A 148 1.47 -10.17 -10.10
N ALA A 149 1.45 -8.95 -9.58
CA ALA A 149 0.70 -8.57 -8.39
C ALA A 149 -0.81 -8.64 -8.61
N ILE A 150 -1.34 -8.10 -9.72
CA ILE A 150 -2.78 -8.18 -10.04
C ILE A 150 -3.21 -9.64 -10.27
N GLU A 151 -2.41 -10.44 -10.97
CA GLU A 151 -2.60 -11.89 -11.09
C GLU A 151 -2.53 -12.58 -9.71
N ALA A 152 -1.76 -12.02 -8.77
CA ALA A 152 -1.67 -12.46 -7.38
C ALA A 152 -2.87 -12.08 -6.50
N GLY A 153 -3.73 -11.15 -6.94
CA GLY A 153 -4.85 -10.61 -6.17
C GLY A 153 -4.53 -9.29 -5.44
N PHE A 154 -3.46 -8.60 -5.81
CA PHE A 154 -3.12 -7.28 -5.30
C PHE A 154 -3.97 -6.27 -6.04
N TYR A 155 -5.10 -5.88 -5.45
CA TYR A 155 -6.01 -4.90 -6.04
C TYR A 155 -5.85 -3.50 -5.43
N ASN A 156 -4.70 -3.26 -4.80
CA ASN A 156 -4.24 -1.99 -4.28
C ASN A 156 -2.75 -1.87 -4.66
N ILE A 157 -2.38 -0.88 -5.46
CA ILE A 157 -1.03 -0.72 -6.01
C ILE A 157 -0.59 0.71 -5.79
N ASP A 158 0.47 0.91 -5.02
CA ASP A 158 1.05 2.23 -4.78
C ASP A 158 2.28 2.41 -5.67
N ILE A 159 2.15 3.33 -6.63
CA ILE A 159 3.21 3.71 -7.56
C ILE A 159 4.06 4.79 -6.90
N ASP A 160 5.37 4.58 -6.87
CA ASP A 160 6.32 5.57 -6.37
C ASP A 160 7.30 5.97 -7.48
N ALA A 161 7.03 7.10 -8.13
CA ALA A 161 7.97 7.74 -9.03
C ALA A 161 8.57 9.02 -8.42
N SER A 162 8.45 9.20 -7.10
CA SER A 162 8.89 10.41 -6.38
C SER A 162 10.41 10.57 -6.39
N THR A 163 11.15 9.47 -6.53
CA THR A 163 12.62 9.43 -6.72
C THR A 163 13.07 10.05 -8.03
N LEU A 164 12.17 10.23 -9.00
CA LEU A 164 12.45 10.86 -10.30
C LEU A 164 12.24 12.37 -10.30
N VAL A 165 11.83 12.97 -9.17
CA VAL A 165 11.67 14.41 -9.04
C VAL A 165 13.03 15.10 -9.12
N ASP A 166 13.13 16.08 -10.01
CA ASP A 166 14.36 16.83 -10.27
C ASP A 166 14.26 18.25 -9.71
N TYR A 167 14.73 18.43 -8.48
CA TYR A 167 14.65 19.71 -7.76
C TYR A 167 15.54 20.83 -8.32
N GLU A 168 16.43 20.53 -9.27
CA GLU A 168 17.29 21.54 -9.92
C GLU A 168 16.54 22.35 -10.99
N LYS A 169 15.34 21.89 -11.41
CA LYS A 169 14.51 22.60 -12.38
C LYS A 169 13.81 23.81 -11.76
N GLU A 170 13.59 24.84 -12.59
CA GLU A 170 13.10 26.14 -12.13
C GLU A 170 11.65 26.11 -11.62
N SER A 171 10.76 25.39 -12.29
CA SER A 171 9.33 25.33 -11.94
C SER A 171 8.94 24.01 -11.29
N ILE A 172 8.02 24.04 -10.31
CA ILE A 172 7.52 22.85 -9.61
C ILE A 172 6.93 21.82 -10.60
N ALA A 173 6.27 22.28 -11.65
CA ALA A 173 5.74 21.41 -12.69
C ALA A 173 6.85 20.65 -13.42
N ASP A 174 7.94 21.34 -13.77
CA ASP A 174 9.08 20.71 -14.45
C ASP A 174 9.83 19.76 -13.49
N GLN A 175 9.93 20.10 -12.20
CA GLN A 175 10.51 19.23 -11.16
C GLN A 175 9.75 17.89 -11.07
N GLN A 176 8.41 17.95 -11.12
CA GLN A 176 7.52 16.79 -11.00
C GLN A 176 7.33 16.01 -12.32
N GLU A 177 7.90 16.49 -13.43
CA GLU A 177 7.60 16.01 -14.79
C GLU A 177 7.67 14.50 -14.95
N LEU A 178 8.76 13.88 -14.51
CA LEU A 178 8.92 12.43 -14.61
C LEU A 178 8.01 11.69 -13.63
N ASN A 179 7.77 12.24 -12.45
CA ASN A 179 6.91 11.63 -11.44
C ASN A 179 5.47 11.46 -11.96
N TYR A 180 4.83 12.55 -12.41
CA TYR A 180 3.46 12.46 -12.90
C TYR A 180 3.35 11.69 -14.23
N LYS A 181 4.36 11.77 -15.12
CA LYS A 181 4.36 11.03 -16.39
C LYS A 181 4.43 9.53 -16.17
N MET A 182 5.38 9.06 -15.35
CA MET A 182 5.53 7.63 -15.07
C MET A 182 4.30 7.09 -14.33
N THR A 183 3.78 7.86 -13.37
CA THR A 183 2.56 7.48 -12.64
C THR A 183 1.33 7.38 -13.57
N ALA A 184 1.16 8.30 -14.51
CA ALA A 184 0.07 8.23 -15.50
C ALA A 184 0.21 7.02 -16.44
N ILE A 185 1.42 6.74 -16.95
CA ILE A 185 1.67 5.56 -17.80
C ILE A 185 1.33 4.27 -17.05
N LEU A 186 1.77 4.15 -15.80
CA LEU A 186 1.48 2.98 -14.98
C LEU A 186 0.02 2.89 -14.57
N THR A 187 -0.67 4.01 -14.33
CA THR A 187 -2.13 4.02 -14.12
C THR A 187 -2.85 3.48 -15.34
N ASN A 188 -2.60 4.01 -16.55
CA ASN A 188 -3.24 3.52 -17.78
C ASN A 188 -2.93 2.03 -18.02
N TYR A 189 -1.71 1.59 -17.71
CA TYR A 189 -1.35 0.18 -17.79
C TYR A 189 -2.14 -0.69 -16.81
N ILE A 190 -2.22 -0.31 -15.52
CA ILE A 190 -3.03 -1.00 -14.51
C ILE A 190 -4.46 -1.15 -15.02
N ARG A 191 -5.05 -0.07 -15.52
CA ARG A 191 -6.42 -0.01 -16.04
C ARG A 191 -6.63 -0.93 -17.24
N SER A 192 -5.60 -1.12 -18.06
CA SER A 192 -5.64 -2.02 -19.23
C SER A 192 -5.59 -3.51 -18.87
N ILE A 193 -5.20 -3.87 -17.65
CA ILE A 193 -5.04 -5.27 -17.20
C ILE A 193 -5.93 -5.64 -16.01
N GLU A 194 -6.88 -4.78 -15.64
CA GLU A 194 -7.80 -5.08 -14.55
C GLU A 194 -8.66 -6.30 -14.84
N GLN A 195 -9.03 -7.01 -13.77
CA GLN A 195 -10.00 -8.09 -13.89
C GLN A 195 -11.41 -7.51 -13.97
N GLU A 196 -12.28 -8.19 -14.72
CA GLU A 196 -13.68 -7.76 -14.86
C GLU A 196 -14.35 -7.60 -13.48
N GLY A 197 -14.99 -6.45 -13.26
CA GLY A 197 -15.67 -6.13 -12.01
C GLY A 197 -14.76 -5.67 -10.86
N ILE A 198 -13.45 -5.52 -11.08
CA ILE A 198 -12.50 -5.07 -10.07
C ILE A 198 -11.77 -3.81 -10.57
N THR A 199 -12.05 -2.66 -9.95
CA THR A 199 -11.25 -1.45 -10.12
C THR A 199 -10.15 -1.43 -9.07
N VAL A 200 -8.89 -1.50 -9.50
CA VAL A 200 -7.69 -1.46 -8.65
C VAL A 200 -7.56 -0.08 -8.01
N SER A 201 -7.26 -0.05 -6.72
CA SER A 201 -6.93 1.19 -6.01
C SER A 201 -5.50 1.55 -6.37
N VAL A 202 -5.29 2.71 -6.98
CA VAL A 202 -3.96 3.17 -7.38
C VAL A 202 -3.54 4.32 -6.48
N GLY A 203 -2.43 4.16 -5.76
CA GLY A 203 -1.75 5.23 -5.05
C GLY A 203 -0.65 5.87 -5.88
N GLY A 204 -0.44 7.16 -5.71
CA GLY A 204 0.75 7.87 -6.19
C GLY A 204 1.54 8.46 -5.03
N GLU A 205 2.70 9.04 -5.30
CA GLU A 205 3.54 9.64 -4.26
C GLU A 205 4.16 10.97 -4.70
N ILE A 206 4.18 11.95 -3.79
CA ILE A 206 4.94 13.20 -3.95
C ILE A 206 5.86 13.43 -2.76
N GLY A 207 7.01 14.06 -3.03
CA GLY A 207 8.02 14.34 -2.02
C GLY A 207 8.88 13.11 -1.75
N HIS A 208 10.21 13.27 -1.85
CA HIS A 208 11.12 12.16 -1.56
C HIS A 208 11.30 11.99 -0.05
N ILE A 209 11.48 10.76 0.41
CA ILE A 209 11.68 10.47 1.83
C ILE A 209 12.96 11.12 2.37
N GLY A 210 12.84 11.74 3.55
CA GLY A 210 13.93 12.40 4.26
C GLY A 210 14.30 13.79 3.76
N GLY A 211 13.42 14.39 2.95
CA GLY A 211 13.48 15.79 2.51
C GLY A 211 12.55 16.72 3.29
N ARG A 212 12.13 17.80 2.62
CA ARG A 212 11.15 18.78 3.13
C ARG A 212 9.72 18.23 3.06
N ASN A 213 8.80 18.84 3.82
CA ASN A 213 7.37 18.56 3.71
C ASN A 213 6.88 18.80 2.28
N SER A 214 5.99 17.93 1.81
CA SER A 214 5.25 18.14 0.58
C SER A 214 4.38 19.39 0.69
N THR A 215 4.22 20.08 -0.43
CA THR A 215 3.47 21.35 -0.51
C THR A 215 2.19 21.22 -1.32
N ALA A 216 1.25 22.15 -1.10
CA ALA A 216 0.03 22.27 -1.90
C ALA A 216 0.35 22.49 -3.39
N GLU A 217 1.41 23.24 -3.67
CA GLU A 217 1.88 23.55 -5.02
C GLU A 217 2.42 22.30 -5.74
N GLU A 218 3.21 21.47 -5.05
CA GLU A 218 3.68 20.19 -5.57
C GLU A 218 2.53 19.23 -5.86
N LEU A 219 1.56 19.10 -4.94
CA LEU A 219 0.39 18.26 -5.14
C LEU A 219 -0.46 18.72 -6.33
N THR A 220 -0.74 20.03 -6.41
CA THR A 220 -1.54 20.62 -7.48
C THR A 220 -0.84 20.43 -8.83
N ALA A 221 0.45 20.75 -8.92
CA ALA A 221 1.23 20.57 -10.13
C ALA A 221 1.29 19.10 -10.57
N PHE A 222 1.47 18.17 -9.63
CA PHE A 222 1.45 16.75 -9.92
C PHE A 222 0.08 16.32 -10.47
N MET A 223 -1.02 16.62 -9.76
CA MET A 223 -2.35 16.15 -10.12
C MET A 223 -2.88 16.77 -11.42
N ASP A 224 -2.67 18.07 -11.64
CA ASP A 224 -3.11 18.77 -12.86
C ASP A 224 -2.46 18.17 -14.11
N ASN A 225 -1.17 17.86 -14.04
CA ASN A 225 -0.45 17.28 -15.17
C ASN A 225 -0.70 15.77 -15.30
N TYR A 226 -0.82 15.05 -14.19
CA TYR A 226 -1.19 13.63 -14.17
C TYR A 226 -2.54 13.39 -14.86
N GLN A 227 -3.58 14.16 -14.53
CA GLN A 227 -4.92 13.99 -15.10
C GLN A 227 -4.96 14.24 -16.61
N GLN A 228 -4.15 15.17 -17.13
CA GLN A 228 -4.06 15.44 -18.56
C GLN A 228 -3.46 14.29 -19.38
N LEU A 229 -2.77 13.35 -18.73
CA LEU A 229 -2.11 12.21 -19.36
C LEU A 229 -2.89 10.90 -19.23
N LEU A 230 -4.01 10.90 -18.50
CA LEU A 230 -4.90 9.75 -18.44
C LEU A 230 -5.71 9.63 -19.73
N ASP A 231 -5.96 8.39 -20.14
CA ASP A 231 -6.86 8.15 -21.27
C ASP A 231 -8.30 8.62 -20.92
N PRO A 232 -9.10 9.09 -21.91
CA PRO A 232 -10.44 9.60 -21.64
C PRO A 232 -11.33 8.61 -20.89
N GLY A 233 -11.86 9.03 -19.74
CA GLY A 233 -12.75 8.21 -18.91
C GLY A 233 -12.05 7.18 -18.02
N VAL A 234 -10.72 7.17 -17.99
CA VAL A 234 -9.96 6.31 -17.07
C VAL A 234 -10.04 6.84 -15.64
N VAL A 235 -10.31 5.93 -14.71
CA VAL A 235 -10.27 6.19 -13.26
C VAL A 235 -8.83 6.48 -12.82
N GLY A 236 -8.61 7.61 -12.16
CA GLY A 236 -7.28 8.03 -11.69
C GLY A 236 -6.84 7.38 -10.37
N LEU A 237 -5.99 8.11 -9.64
CA LEU A 237 -5.52 7.73 -8.31
C LEU A 237 -6.67 7.73 -7.29
N SER A 238 -6.54 6.88 -6.28
CA SER A 238 -7.47 6.74 -5.15
C SER A 238 -6.95 7.41 -3.88
N LYS A 239 -5.63 7.53 -3.76
CA LYS A 239 -4.90 8.09 -2.61
C LYS A 239 -3.55 8.64 -3.08
N ILE A 240 -2.91 9.43 -2.24
CA ILE A 240 -1.55 9.92 -2.52
C ILE A 240 -0.71 9.96 -1.25
N SER A 241 0.50 9.42 -1.33
CA SER A 241 1.51 9.49 -0.29
C SER A 241 2.25 10.82 -0.34
N ILE A 242 2.54 11.37 0.84
CA ILE A 242 3.20 12.67 1.00
C ILE A 242 4.31 12.59 2.05
N GLN A 243 5.25 13.54 1.98
CA GLN A 243 6.26 13.74 3.01
C GLN A 243 5.80 14.78 4.03
N THR A 244 5.92 14.45 5.32
CA THR A 244 5.46 15.24 6.48
C THR A 244 6.54 15.41 7.54
N GLY A 245 7.81 15.27 7.14
CA GLY A 245 8.99 15.37 8.01
C GLY A 245 9.46 14.03 8.59
N THR A 246 8.89 12.93 8.10
CA THR A 246 9.18 11.57 8.57
C THR A 246 10.23 10.85 7.73
N HIS A 247 10.97 9.95 8.38
CA HIS A 247 11.92 9.03 7.72
C HIS A 247 11.45 7.59 7.89
N HIS A 248 11.63 6.74 6.88
CA HIS A 248 11.36 5.31 7.00
C HIS A 248 12.21 4.71 8.13
N GLY A 249 11.55 4.06 9.09
CA GLY A 249 12.23 3.41 10.23
C GLY A 249 12.75 4.35 11.31
N GLY A 250 12.47 5.65 11.23
CA GLY A 250 12.98 6.66 12.18
C GLY A 250 14.48 6.91 12.04
N VAL A 251 15.02 7.81 12.86
CA VAL A 251 16.45 8.14 12.89
C VAL A 251 17.05 7.56 14.16
N VAL A 252 18.03 6.66 14.05
CA VAL A 252 18.74 6.11 15.21
C VAL A 252 19.82 7.09 15.66
N LEU A 253 19.74 7.54 16.91
CA LEU A 253 20.72 8.42 17.55
C LEU A 253 21.98 7.64 17.94
N ALA A 254 23.07 8.36 18.26
CA ALA A 254 24.36 7.75 18.60
C ALA A 254 24.31 6.82 19.84
N ASP A 255 23.30 6.98 20.69
CA ASP A 255 23.03 6.15 21.86
C ASP A 255 22.13 4.93 21.57
N GLY A 256 21.73 4.72 20.32
CA GLY A 256 20.84 3.64 19.89
C GLY A 256 19.34 3.92 20.09
N SER A 257 18.97 5.09 20.64
CA SER A 257 17.57 5.50 20.75
C SER A 257 17.03 6.03 19.41
N LEU A 258 15.70 6.05 19.24
CA LEU A 258 15.07 6.67 18.08
C LEU A 258 14.86 8.17 18.35
N ALA A 259 15.24 9.01 17.38
CA ALA A 259 14.99 10.45 17.43
C ALA A 259 13.49 10.73 17.44
N GLU A 260 13.09 11.79 18.16
CA GLU A 260 11.72 12.28 18.15
C GLU A 260 11.44 12.92 16.78
N VAL A 261 10.63 12.24 15.96
CA VAL A 261 10.22 12.73 14.64
C VAL A 261 8.90 13.48 14.81
N ALA A 262 8.89 14.76 14.44
CA ALA A 262 7.68 15.54 14.37
C ALA A 262 6.98 15.28 13.03
N VAL A 263 5.82 14.61 13.07
CA VAL A 263 4.93 14.50 11.91
C VAL A 263 4.15 15.80 11.79
N ASP A 264 4.17 16.41 10.61
CA ASP A 264 3.34 17.57 10.31
C ASP A 264 1.91 17.15 9.95
N PHE A 265 1.07 17.04 10.98
CA PHE A 265 -0.37 16.79 10.86
C PHE A 265 -1.13 17.91 10.13
N GLY A 266 -0.60 19.13 10.14
CA GLY A 266 -1.18 20.25 9.39
C GLY A 266 -1.09 20.00 7.88
N VAL A 267 0.08 19.56 7.42
CA VAL A 267 0.31 19.20 6.01
C VAL A 267 -0.58 18.02 5.59
N LEU A 268 -0.72 16.96 6.40
CA LEU A 268 -1.66 15.85 6.12
C LEU A 268 -3.08 16.37 5.88
N LYS A 269 -3.56 17.26 6.76
CA LYS A 269 -4.91 17.81 6.68
C LYS A 269 -5.12 18.71 5.49
N GLU A 270 -4.17 19.59 5.21
CA GLU A 270 -4.22 20.49 4.07
C GLU A 270 -4.23 19.70 2.75
N LEU A 271 -3.27 18.79 2.58
CA LEU A 271 -3.10 18.04 1.35
C LEU A 271 -4.21 17.00 1.15
N SER A 272 -4.77 16.41 2.22
CA SER A 272 -5.98 15.57 2.12
C SER A 272 -7.17 16.36 1.56
N LYS A 273 -7.37 17.61 1.99
CA LYS A 273 -8.44 18.48 1.48
C LYS A 273 -8.23 18.87 0.01
N ILE A 274 -6.99 19.15 -0.38
CA ILE A 274 -6.66 19.44 -1.78
C ILE A 274 -6.86 18.19 -2.62
N GLY A 275 -6.35 17.04 -2.19
CA GLY A 275 -6.48 15.76 -2.88
C GLY A 275 -7.93 15.36 -3.13
N ARG A 276 -8.85 15.60 -2.18
CA ARG A 276 -10.29 15.34 -2.40
C ARG A 276 -10.89 16.12 -3.57
N LYS A 277 -10.40 17.32 -3.88
CA LYS A 277 -10.84 18.08 -5.07
C LYS A 277 -10.49 17.36 -6.39
N TYR A 278 -9.51 16.46 -6.36
CA TYR A 278 -9.11 15.61 -7.47
C TYR A 278 -9.72 14.20 -7.41
N GLY A 279 -10.64 13.93 -6.47
CA GLY A 279 -11.24 12.60 -6.30
C GLY A 279 -10.41 11.60 -5.50
N LEU A 280 -9.34 12.05 -4.82
CA LEU A 280 -8.58 11.20 -3.90
C LEU A 280 -9.33 11.04 -2.58
N GLY A 281 -9.31 9.87 -1.96
CA GLY A 281 -9.90 9.67 -0.65
C GLY A 281 -9.17 10.42 0.48
N GLY A 282 -7.88 10.69 0.30
CA GLY A 282 -7.04 11.42 1.25
C GLY A 282 -5.55 11.12 1.06
N THR A 283 -4.73 11.71 1.93
CA THR A 283 -3.29 11.46 1.94
C THR A 283 -2.92 10.24 2.77
N VAL A 284 -1.78 9.64 2.42
CA VAL A 284 -1.20 8.48 3.09
C VAL A 284 0.04 8.92 3.87
N GLN A 285 0.22 8.41 5.08
CA GLN A 285 1.43 8.62 5.87
C GLN A 285 2.34 7.38 5.83
N HIS A 286 3.57 7.54 5.36
CA HIS A 286 4.60 6.52 5.50
C HIS A 286 5.37 6.63 6.82
N GLY A 287 6.03 5.56 7.25
CA GLY A 287 6.92 5.61 8.42
C GLY A 287 6.20 5.80 9.77
N ALA A 288 4.92 5.41 9.88
CA ALA A 288 4.14 5.65 11.07
C ALA A 288 4.49 4.72 12.26
N SER A 289 5.16 3.58 12.03
CA SER A 289 5.40 2.59 13.09
C SER A 289 6.32 2.99 14.21
N THR A 290 7.22 3.96 13.99
CA THR A 290 8.19 4.41 15.00
C THR A 290 7.68 5.65 15.76
N LEU A 291 6.46 6.09 15.47
CA LEU A 291 5.86 7.25 16.13
C LEU A 291 5.31 6.87 17.52
N PRO A 292 5.25 7.84 18.45
CA PRO A 292 4.63 7.63 19.74
C PRO A 292 3.17 7.17 19.62
N ALA A 293 2.74 6.22 20.46
CA ALA A 293 1.37 5.69 20.45
C ALA A 293 0.28 6.78 20.57
N GLY A 294 0.58 7.89 21.25
CA GLY A 294 -0.32 9.05 21.36
C GLY A 294 -0.63 9.74 20.03
N TYR A 295 0.22 9.59 19.00
CA TYR A 295 0.08 10.24 17.71
C TYR A 295 -0.94 9.55 16.81
N PHE A 296 -1.26 8.28 17.05
CA PHE A 296 -2.16 7.53 16.18
C PHE A 296 -3.58 8.12 16.11
N ARG A 297 -4.03 8.83 17.15
CA ARG A 297 -5.30 9.56 17.15
C ARG A 297 -5.30 10.79 16.24
N GLN A 298 -4.14 11.30 15.88
CA GLN A 298 -4.01 12.50 15.05
C GLN A 298 -4.19 12.19 13.56
N PHE A 299 -3.96 10.96 13.10
CA PHE A 299 -4.16 10.58 11.70
C PHE A 299 -5.61 10.75 11.22
N PRO A 300 -6.63 10.19 11.90
CA PRO A 300 -8.01 10.43 11.51
C PRO A 300 -8.41 11.91 11.68
N ALA A 301 -7.94 12.59 12.74
CA ALA A 301 -8.20 14.02 12.97
C ALA A 301 -7.58 14.95 11.90
N SER A 302 -6.53 14.46 11.24
CA SER A 302 -5.85 15.12 10.13
C SER A 302 -6.32 14.59 8.77
N GLU A 303 -7.39 13.80 8.75
CA GLU A 303 -8.02 13.28 7.54
C GLU A 303 -7.11 12.39 6.67
N ALA A 304 -6.00 11.89 7.23
CA ALA A 304 -5.17 10.88 6.58
C ALA A 304 -5.99 9.59 6.40
N ILE A 305 -6.02 9.07 5.18
CA ILE A 305 -6.86 7.91 4.85
C ILE A 305 -6.19 6.59 5.22
N GLU A 306 -4.87 6.57 5.19
CA GLU A 306 -4.07 5.38 5.36
C GLU A 306 -2.73 5.70 6.03
N ILE A 307 -2.22 4.78 6.85
CA ILE A 307 -0.87 4.83 7.41
C ILE A 307 -0.13 3.52 7.14
N HIS A 308 1.12 3.61 6.67
CA HIS A 308 1.96 2.44 6.41
C HIS A 308 2.77 2.09 7.66
N LEU A 309 2.72 0.82 8.03
CA LEU A 309 3.27 0.27 9.25
C LEU A 309 4.20 -0.91 8.95
N ALA A 310 5.48 -0.76 9.28
CA ALA A 310 6.52 -1.73 8.99
C ALA A 310 7.38 -2.04 10.23
N THR A 311 8.36 -1.19 10.54
CA THR A 311 9.45 -1.47 11.49
C THR A 311 8.99 -1.88 12.89
N GLY A 312 7.92 -1.26 13.40
CA GLY A 312 7.39 -1.59 14.72
C GLY A 312 6.91 -3.04 14.84
N PHE A 313 6.29 -3.58 13.78
CA PHE A 313 5.88 -4.99 13.75
C PHE A 313 7.07 -5.94 13.66
N GLN A 314 8.14 -5.55 12.96
CA GLN A 314 9.34 -6.38 12.90
C GLN A 314 10.10 -6.42 14.22
N ASN A 315 10.12 -5.32 14.97
CA ASN A 315 10.72 -5.29 16.31
C ASN A 315 9.99 -6.26 17.25
N ILE A 316 8.65 -6.28 17.22
CA ILE A 316 7.84 -7.21 18.04
C ILE A 316 8.19 -8.69 17.78
N ILE A 317 8.65 -9.04 16.58
CA ILE A 317 9.03 -10.42 16.24
C ILE A 317 10.38 -10.80 16.84
N LEU A 318 11.29 -9.82 16.97
CA LEU A 318 12.64 -10.02 17.45
C LEU A 318 12.79 -9.82 18.97
N ASP A 319 11.80 -9.17 19.60
CA ASP A 319 11.70 -8.95 21.05
C ASP A 319 11.29 -10.23 21.82
#